data_AF-A0A3N6FDB9-F1
#
_entry.id   AF-A0A3N6FDB9-F1
#
_cell.length_a   1.000
_cell.length_b   1.000
_cell.length_c   1.000
_cell.angle_alpha   90.00
_cell.angle_beta   90.00
_cell.angle_gamma   90.00
#
_symmetry.space_group_name_H-M   'P 1'
#
loop_
_entity.id
_entity.type
_entity.pdbx_description
1 polymer ?
#
loop_
_entity_poly.entity_id
_entity_poly.type
_entity_poly.pdbx_seq_one_letter_code
_entity_poly.pdbx_strand_id
1 'polypeptide(L)'
;MCQNEGMATDYRPSPDAADVFAQYKEHYEGERELKPAMREHAANELKAGATVGQLAKATGLTPEVFRRMARDLGVERLRPPTVGKLKPEGDAS
;
A
#
# COMPACT_ATOMS: atom_id res chain seq x y z
N MET A 1 46.21 7.71 -14.43
CA MET A 1 44.94 8.45 -14.29
C MET A 1 44.35 8.60 -15.68
N CYS A 2 43.37 7.76 -16.03
CA CYS A 2 42.54 7.95 -17.21
C CYS A 2 41.10 8.00 -16.69
N GLN A 3 40.47 9.14 -16.95
CA GLN A 3 39.14 9.51 -16.47
C GLN A 3 38.12 8.73 -17.31
N ASN A 4 37.30 7.89 -16.68
CA ASN A 4 36.08 7.34 -17.28
C ASN A 4 34.93 8.29 -16.90
N GLU A 5 34.85 9.40 -17.62
CA GLU A 5 33.69 10.27 -17.64
C GLU A 5 32.57 9.67 -18.52
N GLY A 6 31.34 9.71 -18.02
CA GLY A 6 30.19 10.05 -18.85
C GLY A 6 29.59 8.97 -19.76
N MET A 7 28.92 7.97 -19.16
CA MET A 7 27.62 7.54 -19.71
C MET A 7 26.52 8.00 -18.76
N ALA A 8 26.47 9.31 -18.53
CA ALA A 8 25.20 9.92 -18.17
C ALA A 8 24.35 9.81 -19.43
N THR A 9 23.40 8.88 -19.45
CA THR A 9 22.30 8.94 -20.39
C THR A 9 21.57 10.25 -20.09
N ASP A 10 21.94 11.33 -20.79
CA ASP A 10 21.30 12.66 -20.77
C ASP A 10 19.90 12.56 -21.37
N TYR A 11 19.06 11.72 -20.75
CA TYR A 11 17.65 11.63 -21.06
C TYR A 11 17.00 12.89 -20.51
N ARG A 12 16.82 13.86 -21.40
CA ARG A 12 15.95 15.01 -21.15
C ARG A 12 14.55 14.66 -21.62
N PRO A 13 13.59 14.41 -20.71
CA PRO A 13 12.20 14.30 -21.12
C PRO A 13 11.77 15.58 -21.83
N SER A 14 10.84 15.45 -22.79
CA SER A 14 10.14 16.60 -23.37
C SER A 14 9.60 17.50 -22.24
N PRO A 15 9.58 18.84 -22.38
CA PRO A 15 9.11 19.74 -21.33
C PRO A 15 7.76 19.32 -20.71
N ASP A 16 6.77 18.95 -21.52
CA ASP A 16 5.48 18.40 -21.05
C ASP A 16 5.63 17.15 -20.15
N ALA A 17 6.56 16.25 -20.49
CA ALA A 17 6.81 15.05 -19.70
C ALA A 17 7.62 15.37 -18.44
N ALA A 18 8.50 16.36 -18.48
CA ALA A 18 9.27 16.81 -17.31
C ALA A 18 8.36 17.36 -16.21
N ASP A 19 7.36 18.17 -16.58
CA ASP A 19 6.37 18.71 -15.65
C ASP A 19 5.50 17.61 -15.03
N VAL A 20 5.05 16.63 -15.84
CA VAL A 20 4.29 15.47 -15.33
C VAL A 20 5.15 14.61 -14.40
N PHE A 21 6.43 14.40 -14.72
CA PHE A 21 7.33 13.63 -13.89
C PHE A 21 7.68 14.35 -12.58
N ALA A 22 7.80 15.68 -12.60
CA ALA A 22 8.00 16.48 -11.39
C ALA A 22 6.77 16.37 -10.47
N GLN A 23 5.56 16.56 -11.01
CA GLN A 23 4.32 16.43 -10.24
C GLN A 23 4.16 15.01 -9.66
N TYR A 24 4.41 13.97 -10.47
CA TYR A 24 4.34 12.59 -10.00
C TYR A 24 5.38 12.32 -8.89
N LYS A 25 6.59 12.88 -9.01
CA LYS A 25 7.64 12.73 -8.01
C LYS A 25 7.23 13.32 -6.66
N GLU A 26 6.68 14.54 -6.64
CA GLU A 26 6.24 15.17 -5.39
C GLU A 26 5.14 14.37 -4.70
N HIS A 27 4.14 13.91 -5.45
CA HIS A 27 3.11 13.02 -4.91
C HIS A 27 3.68 11.71 -4.36
N TYR A 28 4.65 11.12 -5.07
CA TYR A 28 5.30 9.88 -4.64
C TYR A 28 6.17 10.07 -3.40
N GLU A 29 6.84 11.21 -3.25
CA GLU A 29 7.61 11.55 -2.05
C GLU A 29 6.70 11.70 -0.84
N GLY A 30 5.56 12.41 -0.98
CA GLY A 30 4.55 12.48 0.08
C GLY A 30 3.96 11.10 0.44
N GLU A 31 3.68 10.25 -0.55
CA GLU A 31 3.27 8.87 -0.30
C GLU A 31 4.36 8.06 0.41
N ARG A 32 5.65 8.29 0.12
CA ARG A 32 6.76 7.59 0.78
C ARG A 32 6.89 7.97 2.25
N GLU A 33 6.62 9.23 2.60
CA GLU A 33 6.62 9.69 3.98
C GLU A 33 5.42 9.18 4.77
N LEU A 34 4.25 9.09 4.13
CA LEU A 34 3.03 8.57 4.76
C LEU A 34 3.01 7.05 4.89
N LYS A 35 3.66 6.32 3.97
CA LYS A 35 3.74 4.86 3.96
C LYS A 35 4.21 4.23 5.28
N PRO A 36 5.31 4.65 5.94
CA PRO A 36 5.73 4.07 7.21
C PRO A 36 4.67 4.24 8.31
N ALA A 37 4.16 5.47 8.50
CA ALA A 37 3.12 5.73 9.50
C ALA A 37 1.85 4.91 9.23
N MET A 38 1.39 4.85 7.97
CA MET A 38 0.25 4.02 7.57
C MET A 38 0.48 2.54 7.87
N ARG A 39 1.68 2.02 7.61
CA ARG A 39 2.04 0.62 7.91
C ARG A 39 2.03 0.35 9.41
N GLU A 40 2.51 1.27 10.23
CA GLU A 40 2.48 1.15 11.69
C GLU A 40 1.05 1.14 12.21
N HIS A 41 0.19 2.04 11.74
CA HIS A 41 -1.24 2.03 12.07
C HIS A 41 -1.91 0.73 11.61
N ALA A 42 -1.66 0.28 10.38
CA ALA A 42 -2.19 -0.98 9.87
C ALA A 42 -1.74 -2.19 10.69
N ALA A 43 -0.47 -2.21 11.15
CA ALA A 43 0.05 -3.25 12.01
C ALA A 43 -0.67 -3.29 13.37
N ASN A 44 -0.92 -2.12 13.97
CA ASN A 44 -1.66 -2.01 15.22
C ASN A 44 -3.12 -2.46 15.07
N GLU A 45 -3.78 -2.08 13.98
CA GLU A 45 -5.14 -2.51 13.68
C GLU A 45 -5.21 -4.03 13.44
N LEU A 46 -4.22 -4.61 12.73
CA LEU A 46 -4.12 -6.06 12.55
C LEU A 46 -3.98 -6.78 13.90
N LYS A 47 -3.15 -6.26 14.81
CA LYS A 47 -3.01 -6.78 16.17
C LYS A 47 -4.29 -6.62 17.01
N ALA A 48 -5.03 -5.52 16.81
CA ALA A 48 -6.33 -5.29 17.43
C ALA A 48 -7.44 -6.21 16.86
N GLY A 49 -7.16 -6.92 15.77
CA GLY A 49 -8.05 -7.92 15.17
C GLY A 49 -8.82 -7.44 13.95
N ALA A 50 -8.49 -6.28 13.40
CA ALA A 50 -9.02 -5.81 12.12
C ALA A 50 -8.70 -6.82 11.00
N THR A 51 -9.59 -6.91 10.01
CA THR A 51 -9.37 -7.80 8.87
C THR A 51 -8.61 -7.09 7.74
N VAL A 52 -7.80 -7.84 7.00
CA VAL A 52 -7.10 -7.39 5.80
C VAL A 52 -8.07 -6.70 4.80
N GLY A 53 -9.29 -7.22 4.65
CA GLY A 53 -10.30 -6.62 3.77
C GLY A 53 -10.79 -5.24 4.23
N GLN A 54 -10.93 -5.04 5.54
CA GLN A 54 -11.29 -3.73 6.11
C GLN A 54 -10.16 -2.71 5.92
N LEU A 55 -8.91 -3.14 6.15
CA LEU A 55 -7.75 -2.26 5.97
C LEU A 55 -7.53 -1.90 4.50
N ALA A 56 -7.68 -2.86 3.59
CA ALA A 56 -7.64 -2.62 2.15
C ALA A 56 -8.68 -1.59 1.70
N LYS A 57 -9.92 -1.73 2.19
CA LYS A 57 -11.00 -0.79 1.88
C LYS A 57 -10.72 0.62 2.44
N ALA A 58 -10.19 0.71 3.66
CA ALA A 58 -9.94 1.99 4.33
C ALA A 58 -8.77 2.78 3.71
N THR A 59 -7.71 2.07 3.31
CA THR A 59 -6.50 2.69 2.73
C THR A 59 -6.52 2.78 1.21
N GLY A 60 -7.46 2.11 0.54
CA GLY A 60 -7.50 2.01 -0.92
C GLY A 60 -6.39 1.12 -1.51
N LEU A 61 -5.59 0.47 -0.67
CA LEU A 61 -4.51 -0.42 -1.11
C LEU A 61 -5.02 -1.84 -1.33
N THR A 62 -4.23 -2.63 -2.06
CA THR A 62 -4.57 -4.02 -2.32
C THR A 62 -4.51 -4.84 -1.02
N PRO A 63 -5.43 -5.83 -0.84
CA PRO A 63 -5.42 -6.70 0.33
C PRO A 63 -4.13 -7.52 0.44
N GLU A 64 -3.38 -7.71 -0.65
CA GLU A 64 -2.13 -8.44 -0.65
C GLU A 64 -1.04 -7.77 0.20
N VAL A 65 -0.99 -6.43 0.19
CA VAL A 65 -0.06 -5.64 1.01
C VAL A 65 -0.27 -5.94 2.50
N PHE A 66 -1.53 -6.00 2.93
CA PHE A 66 -1.89 -6.31 4.32
C PHE A 66 -1.70 -7.78 4.68
N ARG A 67 -1.92 -8.71 3.73
CA ARG A 67 -1.61 -10.14 3.96
C ARG A 67 -0.12 -10.35 4.21
N ARG A 68 0.74 -9.69 3.43
CA ARG A 68 2.19 -9.77 3.62
C ARG A 68 2.60 -9.18 4.97
N MET A 69 2.05 -8.01 5.34
CA MET A 69 2.31 -7.42 6.66
C MET A 69 1.82 -8.31 7.81
N ALA A 70 0.64 -8.91 7.71
CA ALA A 70 0.13 -9.83 8.73
C ALA A 70 1.03 -11.07 8.91
N ARG A 71 1.59 -11.59 7.81
CA ARG A 71 2.59 -12.67 7.83
C ARG A 71 3.89 -12.24 8.51
N ASP A 72 4.48 -11.13 8.08
CA ASP A 72 5.72 -10.60 8.66
C ASP A 72 5.59 -10.34 10.17
N LEU A 73 4.41 -9.87 10.61
CA LEU A 73 4.14 -9.58 12.02
C LEU A 73 3.77 -10.83 12.84
N GLY A 74 3.65 -12.01 12.21
CA GLY A 74 3.20 -13.23 12.88
C GLY A 74 1.76 -13.15 13.41
N VAL A 75 0.99 -12.16 12.95
CA VAL A 75 -0.43 -11.97 13.29
C VAL A 75 -1.30 -12.75 12.32
N GLU A 76 -0.78 -13.84 11.73
CA GLU A 76 -1.58 -14.85 11.06
C GLU A 76 -2.57 -15.42 12.09
N ARG A 77 -3.69 -14.72 12.28
CA ARG A 77 -4.92 -15.36 12.72
C ARG A 77 -5.12 -16.46 11.71
N LEU A 78 -4.86 -17.69 12.14
CA LEU A 78 -5.46 -18.92 11.64
C LEU A 78 -6.98 -18.74 11.70
N ARG A 79 -7.54 -17.88 10.84
CA ARG A 79 -8.98 -17.69 10.73
C ARG A 79 -9.42 -18.52 9.55
N PRO A 80 -10.34 -19.48 9.74
CA PRO A 80 -10.93 -20.22 8.64
C PRO A 80 -11.51 -19.23 7.62
N PRO A 81 -11.54 -19.59 6.33
CA PRO A 81 -11.88 -18.69 5.25
C PRO A 81 -13.25 -18.04 5.49
N THR A 82 -13.27 -16.72 5.71
CA THR A 82 -14.51 -15.93 5.78
C THR A 82 -14.98 -15.56 4.37
N VAL A 83 -15.14 -16.57 3.51
CA VAL A 83 -15.94 -16.41 2.28
C VAL A 83 -17.39 -16.61 2.69
N GLY A 84 -18.05 -15.51 3.03
CA GLY A 84 -19.49 -15.32 3.12
C GLY A 84 -20.37 -16.45 3.66
N LYS A 85 -20.75 -16.39 4.95
CA LYS A 85 -22.18 -16.59 5.24
C LYS A 85 -22.87 -15.28 4.89
N LEU A 86 -23.46 -15.19 3.70
CA LEU A 86 -24.57 -14.25 3.49
C LEU A 86 -25.67 -14.67 4.48
N LYS A 87 -25.82 -13.89 5.54
CA LYS A 87 -27.03 -13.93 6.37
C LYS A 87 -27.79 -12.65 6.05
N PRO A 88 -28.89 -12.70 5.28
CA PRO A 88 -29.94 -11.71 5.45
C PRO A 88 -30.81 -12.17 6.63
N GLU A 89 -30.51 -11.68 7.82
CA GLU A 89 -31.56 -11.34 8.80
C GLU A 89 -32.01 -9.92 8.41
N GLY A 90 -33.26 -9.57 8.13
CA GLY A 90 -34.53 -10.14 8.52
C GLY A 90 -35.31 -9.04 9.24
N ASP A 91 -36.38 -8.50 8.63
CA ASP A 91 -37.52 -7.72 9.19
C ASP A 91 -38.27 -7.09 7.99
N ALA A 92 -39.59 -6.95 7.86
CA ALA A 92 -40.75 -7.25 8.69
C ALA A 92 -42.04 -7.04 7.84
N SER A 93 -43.14 -7.58 8.36
CA SER A 93 -44.57 -7.32 8.06
C SER A 93 -45.25 -8.15 6.98
#